data_AF-A0A412H038-F1
#
_entry.id   AF-A0A412H038-F1
#
_cell.length_a   1.000
_cell.length_b   1.000
_cell.length_c   1.000
_cell.angle_alpha   90.00
_cell.angle_beta   90.00
_cell.angle_gamma   90.00
#
_symmetry.space_group_name_H-M   'P 1'
#
loop_
_entity.id
_entity.type
_entity.pdbx_description
1 polymer ?
#
loop_
_entity_poly.entity_id
_entity_poly.type
_entity_poly.pdbx_seq_one_letter_code
_entity_poly.pdbx_strand_id
1 'polypeptide(L)'
;MSNEHKNKWSNAEIIKLAEEYYTKFEAERKKLPFWVNLVDVIGANENAHTRILQILLSYKSENNYPIFDSFIRRFAPNRKNFKSIGKYQFKLNHTFKFNEGKDEGRRYSDIYAYPHDYRSGVSIIIENKINYAEDRNGQVEDYIKGMYHDRKDNNLNNTPNDNCYAFYIIPEMLSCKKDVGVHDKKGRQKVKDDILGQYITDDHYVLLTYKEDILPWLKEEILLSTYYKEKYLILNIELYVSYLENRFNMRDNINKTQLNILHNMEEVNSLKLYELIELRKAVETLSKDQKTDLLNHFENLISKELKPYFIINNKGNNEYYKGFYVYINRDAPLSFYCELNVKEDEPSLSIGIAEDDRKKDGDLTEELNKVQDESEEAISGFSEIVENRGREDGYYPKFSFYNLTYKNIKSILSDILPKIISKFKDKFLEEG
;
A
#
# COMPACT_ATOMS: atom_id res chain seq x y z
N MET A 1 -40.83 3.94 24.97
CA MET A 1 -40.26 5.27 25.30
C MET A 1 -38.87 5.31 24.71
N SER A 2 -38.69 6.12 23.67
CA SER A 2 -37.45 6.24 22.90
C SER A 2 -36.43 7.09 23.67
N ASN A 3 -35.39 6.45 24.21
CA ASN A 3 -34.19 7.18 24.64
C ASN A 3 -33.34 7.47 23.40
N GLU A 4 -33.71 8.50 22.65
CA GLU A 4 -32.76 9.19 21.80
C GLU A 4 -31.74 9.84 22.72
N HIS A 5 -30.57 9.21 22.88
CA HIS A 5 -29.39 9.88 23.40
C HIS A 5 -29.04 10.99 22.42
N LYS A 6 -29.60 12.19 22.64
CA LYS A 6 -29.18 13.40 21.93
C LYS A 6 -27.69 13.57 22.16
N ASN A 7 -26.96 13.60 21.06
CA ASN A 7 -25.51 13.79 21.06
C ASN A 7 -25.20 15.06 21.87
N LYS A 8 -24.38 14.92 22.93
CA LYS A 8 -24.06 16.02 23.86
C LYS A 8 -23.39 17.20 23.13
N TRP A 9 -22.67 16.88 22.05
CA TRP A 9 -21.81 17.79 21.32
C TRP A 9 -22.53 18.34 20.08
N SER A 10 -22.57 19.66 19.96
CA SER A 10 -22.98 20.31 18.71
C SER A 10 -21.84 20.28 17.68
N ASN A 11 -22.19 20.34 16.39
CA ASN A 11 -21.19 20.42 15.31
C ASN A 11 -20.23 21.60 15.51
N ALA A 12 -20.72 22.74 16.01
CA ALA A 12 -19.91 23.93 16.25
C ALA A 12 -18.86 23.71 17.36
N GLU A 13 -19.23 23.03 18.45
CA GLU A 13 -18.30 22.68 19.52
C GLU A 13 -17.23 21.69 19.06
N ILE A 14 -17.62 20.68 18.27
CA ILE A 14 -16.69 19.70 17.71
C ILE A 14 -15.69 20.39 16.78
N ILE A 15 -16.17 21.28 15.91
CA ILE A 15 -15.31 22.05 14.98
C ILE A 15 -14.35 22.94 15.77
N LYS A 16 -14.82 23.69 16.76
CA LYS A 16 -13.97 24.54 17.60
C LYS A 16 -12.87 23.73 18.28
N LEU A 17 -13.22 22.60 18.89
CA LEU A 17 -12.26 21.73 19.55
C LEU A 17 -11.22 21.16 18.55
N ALA A 18 -11.67 20.76 17.36
CA ALA A 18 -10.80 20.28 16.30
C ALA A 18 -9.83 21.36 15.80
N GLU A 19 -10.31 22.60 15.63
CA GLU A 19 -9.50 23.76 15.23
C GLU A 19 -8.44 24.10 16.29
N GLU A 20 -8.81 24.08 17.58
CA GLU A 20 -7.89 24.31 18.68
C GLU A 20 -6.81 23.23 18.77
N TYR A 21 -7.23 21.96 18.66
CA TYR A 21 -6.31 20.82 18.59
C TYR A 21 -5.33 20.99 17.43
N TYR A 22 -5.85 21.23 16.22
CA TYR A 22 -5.04 21.31 15.02
C TYR A 22 -4.08 22.49 15.06
N THR A 23 -4.49 23.64 15.61
CA THR A 23 -3.63 24.82 15.78
C THR A 23 -2.43 24.51 16.70
N LYS A 24 -2.68 23.84 17.84
CA LYS A 24 -1.62 23.40 18.75
C LYS A 24 -0.73 22.34 18.11
N PHE A 25 -1.34 21.39 17.39
CA PHE A 25 -0.61 20.37 16.65
C PHE A 25 0.31 20.96 15.60
N GLU A 26 -0.14 21.90 14.78
CA GLU A 26 0.70 22.57 13.80
C GLU A 26 1.86 23.33 14.45
N ALA A 27 1.63 23.98 15.60
CA ALA A 27 2.68 24.68 16.32
C ALA A 27 3.76 23.73 16.88
N GLU A 28 3.37 22.60 17.46
CA GLU A 28 4.33 21.59 17.96
C GLU A 28 4.98 20.80 16.82
N ARG A 29 4.23 20.49 15.76
CA ARG A 29 4.73 19.81 14.55
C ARG A 29 5.86 20.60 13.91
N LYS A 30 5.76 21.94 13.87
CA LYS A 30 6.83 22.82 13.37
C LYS A 30 8.09 22.81 14.23
N LYS A 31 8.02 22.37 15.48
CA LYS A 31 9.19 22.19 16.37
C LYS A 31 9.85 20.83 16.19
N LEU A 32 9.16 19.88 15.56
CA LEU A 32 9.77 18.59 15.24
C LEU A 32 10.90 18.82 14.24
N PRO A 33 12.05 18.14 14.41
CA PRO A 33 13.13 18.23 13.45
C PRO A 33 12.61 17.83 12.06
N PHE A 34 13.08 18.53 11.03
CA PHE A 34 12.79 18.16 9.65
C PHE A 34 13.21 16.70 9.45
N TRP A 35 12.22 15.85 9.23
CA TRP A 35 12.43 14.43 9.09
C TRP A 35 12.15 14.03 7.65
N VAL A 36 13.16 13.41 7.03
CA VAL A 36 13.05 12.80 5.73
C VAL A 36 13.60 11.39 5.80
N ASN A 37 12.92 10.47 5.15
CA ASN A 37 13.44 9.14 4.88
C ASN A 37 13.38 8.91 3.38
N LEU A 38 14.54 8.65 2.78
CA LEU A 38 14.64 8.51 1.32
C LEU A 38 13.88 7.28 0.80
N VAL A 39 13.71 6.24 1.63
CA VAL A 39 12.91 5.05 1.27
C VAL A 39 11.42 5.41 1.19
N ASP A 40 10.93 6.28 2.09
CA ASP A 40 9.57 6.82 2.04
C ASP A 40 9.37 7.71 0.80
N VAL A 41 10.31 8.62 0.53
CA VAL A 41 10.25 9.54 -0.62
C VAL A 41 10.24 8.79 -1.96
N ILE A 42 10.99 7.70 -2.07
CA ILE A 42 11.06 6.88 -3.29
C ILE A 42 9.80 6.00 -3.44
N GLY A 43 9.01 5.81 -2.38
CA GLY A 43 7.80 4.97 -2.43
C GLY A 43 8.13 3.49 -2.56
N ALA A 44 8.86 2.93 -1.58
CA ALA A 44 9.24 1.51 -1.60
C ALA A 44 8.01 0.58 -1.69
N ASN A 45 7.90 -0.12 -2.82
CA ASN A 45 6.92 -1.18 -3.01
C ASN A 45 7.46 -2.55 -2.51
N GLU A 46 6.65 -3.61 -2.59
CA GLU A 46 7.01 -4.98 -2.21
C GLU A 46 8.37 -5.43 -2.80
N ASN A 47 8.57 -5.18 -4.09
CA ASN A 47 9.82 -5.50 -4.78
C ASN A 47 11.03 -4.75 -4.20
N ALA A 48 10.85 -3.50 -3.75
CA ALA A 48 11.91 -2.75 -3.09
C ALA A 48 12.28 -3.39 -1.74
N HIS A 49 11.29 -3.82 -0.94
CA HIS A 49 11.52 -4.54 0.32
C HIS A 49 12.27 -5.86 0.11
N THR A 50 11.86 -6.63 -0.90
CA THR A 50 12.50 -7.87 -1.31
C THR A 50 13.96 -7.63 -1.71
N ARG A 51 14.26 -6.58 -2.48
CA ARG A 51 15.63 -6.19 -2.84
C ARG A 51 16.47 -5.80 -1.64
N ILE A 52 15.92 -5.00 -0.72
CA ILE A 52 16.62 -4.59 0.51
C ILE A 52 17.00 -5.84 1.32
N LEU A 53 16.03 -6.73 1.57
CA LEU A 53 16.28 -7.94 2.34
C LEU A 53 17.31 -8.84 1.65
N GLN A 54 17.22 -9.02 0.33
CA GLN A 54 18.20 -9.81 -0.42
C GLN A 54 19.61 -9.22 -0.33
N ILE A 55 19.78 -7.89 -0.46
CA ILE A 55 21.07 -7.22 -0.32
C ILE A 55 21.64 -7.49 1.07
N LEU A 56 20.84 -7.29 2.12
CA LEU A 56 21.25 -7.52 3.51
C LEU A 56 21.67 -8.98 3.73
N LEU A 57 20.87 -9.96 3.30
CA LEU A 57 21.22 -11.38 3.44
C LEU A 57 22.47 -11.75 2.64
N SER A 58 22.69 -11.12 1.48
CA SER A 58 23.86 -11.38 0.64
C SER A 58 25.15 -10.70 1.11
N TYR A 59 25.09 -9.84 2.14
CA TYR A 59 26.26 -9.19 2.70
C TYR A 59 27.27 -10.25 3.14
N LYS A 60 28.47 -10.17 2.56
CA LYS A 60 29.57 -11.09 2.78
C LYS A 60 30.68 -10.36 3.55
N SER A 61 31.08 -10.93 4.67
CA SER A 61 32.25 -10.49 5.42
C SER A 61 33.22 -11.68 5.49
N GLU A 62 34.48 -11.46 5.13
CA GLU A 62 35.48 -12.52 4.99
C GLU A 62 34.97 -13.71 4.13
N ASN A 63 34.62 -14.83 4.78
CA ASN A 63 34.17 -16.08 4.15
C ASN A 63 32.78 -16.55 4.60
N ASN A 64 32.00 -15.71 5.29
CA ASN A 64 30.63 -16.03 5.68
C ASN A 64 29.66 -14.90 5.32
N TYR A 65 28.37 -15.17 5.55
CA TYR A 65 27.26 -14.25 5.32
C TYR A 65 26.64 -13.89 6.67
N PRO A 66 27.24 -12.98 7.46
CA PRO A 66 26.91 -12.81 8.88
C PRO A 66 25.44 -12.40 9.12
N ILE A 67 24.85 -11.59 8.25
CA ILE A 67 23.44 -11.22 8.34
C ILE A 67 22.53 -12.41 8.01
N PHE A 68 22.82 -13.16 6.95
CA PHE A 68 22.09 -14.41 6.66
C PHE A 68 22.22 -15.44 7.78
N ASP A 69 23.43 -15.59 8.35
CA ASP A 69 23.65 -16.48 9.49
C ASP A 69 22.78 -16.08 10.68
N SER A 70 22.70 -14.77 10.96
CA SER A 70 21.85 -14.21 11.99
C SER A 70 20.37 -14.52 11.72
N PHE A 71 19.90 -14.27 10.50
CA PHE A 71 18.53 -14.57 10.08
C PHE A 71 18.16 -16.04 10.32
N ILE A 72 19.01 -16.98 9.89
CA ILE A 72 18.76 -18.41 10.06
C ILE A 72 18.80 -18.81 11.54
N ARG A 73 19.76 -18.32 12.32
CA ARG A 73 19.82 -18.61 13.76
C ARG A 73 18.58 -18.13 14.51
N ARG A 74 18.03 -16.99 14.09
CA ARG A 74 16.88 -16.35 14.72
C ARG A 74 15.56 -17.02 14.34
N PHE A 75 15.36 -17.31 13.05
CA PHE A 75 14.04 -17.66 12.53
C PHE A 75 13.90 -19.09 12.03
N ALA A 76 14.99 -19.82 11.76
CA ALA A 76 14.90 -21.22 11.35
C ALA A 76 14.93 -22.14 12.59
N PRO A 77 13.89 -22.96 12.81
CA PRO A 77 13.89 -23.92 13.91
C PRO A 77 15.10 -24.85 13.88
N ASN A 78 15.61 -25.20 15.05
CA ASN A 78 16.75 -26.10 15.23
C ASN A 78 18.08 -25.61 14.62
N ARG A 79 18.20 -24.33 14.25
CA ARG A 79 19.41 -23.74 13.62
C ARG A 79 20.10 -22.66 14.44
N LYS A 80 19.92 -22.63 15.76
CA LYS A 80 20.49 -21.60 16.65
C LYS A 80 22.02 -21.41 16.57
N ASN A 81 22.77 -22.42 16.13
CA ASN A 81 24.23 -22.35 15.96
C ASN A 81 24.66 -22.33 14.48
N PHE A 82 23.75 -22.01 13.57
CA PHE A 82 24.03 -21.99 12.14
C PHE A 82 25.10 -20.96 11.77
N LYS A 83 25.96 -21.37 10.84
CA LYS A 83 26.98 -20.56 10.22
C LYS A 83 27.11 -20.98 8.76
N SER A 84 26.95 -20.05 7.83
CA SER A 84 27.22 -20.29 6.42
C SER A 84 28.71 -20.56 6.23
N ILE A 85 28.99 -21.64 5.51
CA ILE A 85 30.34 -22.03 5.11
C ILE A 85 30.36 -22.04 3.58
N GLY A 86 31.38 -21.42 2.99
CA GLY A 86 31.55 -21.38 1.54
C GLY A 86 30.65 -20.37 0.85
N LYS A 87 30.32 -20.62 -0.42
CA LYS A 87 29.62 -19.67 -1.29
C LYS A 87 28.11 -19.94 -1.28
N TYR A 88 27.33 -18.88 -1.08
CA TYR A 88 25.88 -18.87 -1.28
C TYR A 88 25.50 -18.07 -2.51
N GLN A 89 24.39 -18.44 -3.13
CA GLN A 89 23.71 -17.64 -4.13
C GLN A 89 22.41 -17.11 -3.53
N PHE A 90 22.11 -15.85 -3.81
CA PHE A 90 20.88 -15.17 -3.41
C PHE A 90 20.25 -14.63 -4.69
N LYS A 91 19.09 -15.17 -5.07
CA LYS A 91 18.40 -14.82 -6.31
C LYS A 91 17.09 -14.14 -6.01
N LEU A 92 16.84 -13.05 -6.73
CA LEU A 92 15.55 -12.41 -6.78
C LEU A 92 14.69 -13.06 -7.86
N ASN A 93 13.38 -13.15 -7.62
CA ASN A 93 12.40 -13.62 -8.60
C ASN A 93 12.83 -14.93 -9.27
N HIS A 94 13.30 -15.91 -8.50
CA HIS A 94 13.79 -17.16 -9.05
C HIS A 94 12.62 -18.01 -9.57
N THR A 95 12.75 -18.47 -10.81
CA THR A 95 11.76 -19.36 -11.43
C THR A 95 12.16 -20.82 -11.23
N PHE A 96 11.29 -21.57 -10.57
CA PHE A 96 11.38 -23.02 -10.57
C PHE A 96 10.68 -23.58 -11.82
N LYS A 97 11.31 -24.52 -12.53
CA LYS A 97 10.74 -25.14 -13.72
C LYS A 97 9.93 -26.36 -13.31
N PHE A 98 8.63 -26.36 -13.60
CA PHE A 98 7.76 -27.53 -13.46
C PHE A 98 7.33 -28.01 -14.85
N ASN A 99 7.52 -29.29 -15.14
CA ASN A 99 7.21 -29.89 -16.45
C ASN A 99 5.82 -30.56 -16.46
N GLU A 100 4.90 -30.21 -15.57
CA GLU A 100 3.59 -30.85 -15.49
C GLU A 100 2.46 -29.81 -15.32
N GLY A 101 1.59 -29.74 -16.33
CA GLY A 101 0.29 -29.06 -16.25
C GLY A 101 0.14 -27.80 -17.11
N LYS A 102 -1.06 -27.60 -17.66
CA LYS A 102 -1.47 -26.53 -18.60
C LYS A 102 -1.58 -25.12 -17.96
N ASP A 103 -0.83 -24.84 -16.90
CA ASP A 103 -0.74 -23.49 -16.33
C ASP A 103 0.57 -22.86 -16.81
N GLU A 104 0.52 -22.13 -17.93
CA GLU A 104 1.65 -21.40 -18.53
C GLU A 104 2.14 -20.19 -17.69
N GLY A 105 1.80 -20.13 -16.40
CA GLY A 105 2.22 -19.09 -15.48
C GLY A 105 3.60 -19.39 -14.89
N ARG A 106 4.62 -18.62 -15.29
CA ARG A 106 5.91 -18.62 -14.56
C ARG A 106 5.67 -18.10 -13.14
N ARG A 107 6.06 -18.90 -12.14
CA ARG A 107 6.00 -18.52 -10.71
C ARG A 107 7.39 -18.10 -10.25
N TYR A 108 7.46 -17.08 -9.39
CA TYR A 108 8.72 -16.43 -9.00
C TYR A 108 8.74 -16.24 -7.49
N SER A 109 9.59 -16.99 -6.79
CA SER A 109 9.83 -16.71 -5.38
C SER A 109 10.57 -15.38 -5.25
N ASP A 110 10.15 -14.52 -4.32
CA ASP A 110 10.78 -13.21 -4.13
C ASP A 110 12.28 -13.33 -3.86
N ILE A 111 12.68 -14.24 -2.96
CA ILE A 111 14.08 -14.56 -2.70
C ILE A 111 14.23 -16.08 -2.65
N TYR A 112 15.20 -16.60 -3.41
CA TYR A 112 15.72 -17.96 -3.24
C TYR A 112 17.21 -17.89 -2.89
N ALA A 113 17.58 -18.40 -1.72
CA ALA A 113 18.98 -18.51 -1.31
C ALA A 113 19.38 -19.96 -1.12
N TYR A 114 20.56 -20.33 -1.64
CA TYR A 114 21.05 -21.70 -1.58
C TYR A 114 22.58 -21.77 -1.58
N PRO A 115 23.17 -22.80 -0.94
CA PRO A 115 24.60 -23.00 -0.92
C PRO A 115 25.10 -23.59 -2.24
N HIS A 116 26.38 -23.36 -2.55
CA HIS A 116 27.03 -24.08 -3.64
C HIS A 116 27.32 -25.56 -3.26
N ASP A 117 27.62 -25.82 -1.98
CA ASP A 117 27.71 -27.17 -1.41
C ASP A 117 26.50 -27.45 -0.52
N TYR A 118 25.58 -28.27 -1.02
CA TYR A 118 24.33 -28.60 -0.35
C TYR A 118 24.49 -29.48 0.91
N ARG A 119 25.63 -30.15 1.11
CA ARG A 119 25.78 -31.14 2.20
C ARG A 119 25.75 -30.55 3.60
N SER A 120 26.04 -29.25 3.75
CA SER A 120 26.11 -28.58 5.05
C SER A 120 25.39 -27.24 5.11
N GLY A 121 24.80 -26.78 4.00
CA GLY A 121 24.13 -25.49 3.91
C GLY A 121 22.62 -25.58 3.83
N VAL A 122 21.94 -24.50 4.23
CA VAL A 122 20.48 -24.38 4.18
C VAL A 122 20.01 -23.70 2.90
N SER A 123 18.93 -24.19 2.30
CA SER A 123 18.22 -23.48 1.24
C SER A 123 17.00 -22.83 1.83
N ILE A 124 16.74 -21.59 1.44
CA ILE A 124 15.55 -20.88 1.87
C ILE A 124 14.82 -20.24 0.70
N ILE A 125 13.49 -20.25 0.77
CA ILE A 125 12.65 -19.35 -0.02
C ILE A 125 12.01 -18.33 0.89
N ILE A 126 11.93 -17.09 0.43
CA ILE A 126 11.18 -16.02 1.10
C ILE A 126 10.10 -15.56 0.13
N GLU A 127 8.87 -15.50 0.61
CA GLU A 127 7.74 -14.83 -0.01
C GLU A 127 7.37 -13.63 0.86
N ASN A 128 7.42 -12.43 0.30
CA ASN A 128 7.30 -11.16 1.00
C ASN A 128 5.98 -10.48 0.66
N LYS A 129 5.05 -10.45 1.61
CA LYS A 129 3.72 -9.85 1.47
C LYS A 129 3.57 -8.52 2.21
N ILE A 130 4.65 -7.77 2.44
CA ILE A 130 4.62 -6.53 3.25
C ILE A 130 3.59 -5.49 2.76
N ASN A 131 3.29 -5.46 1.45
CA ASN A 131 2.27 -4.58 0.85
C ASN A 131 0.94 -5.30 0.55
N TYR A 132 0.62 -6.36 1.29
CA TYR A 132 -0.67 -7.09 1.17
C TYR A 132 -0.93 -7.70 -0.21
N ALA A 133 0.14 -7.98 -0.98
CA ALA A 133 0.03 -8.58 -2.30
C ALA A 133 -0.81 -9.86 -2.27
N GLU A 134 -1.62 -10.06 -3.32
CA GLU A 134 -2.54 -11.19 -3.38
C GLU A 134 -1.80 -12.53 -3.48
N ASP A 135 -2.36 -13.52 -2.82
CA ASP A 135 -1.87 -14.89 -2.83
C ASP A 135 -2.33 -15.60 -4.10
N ARG A 136 -1.37 -16.00 -4.93
CA ARG A 136 -1.67 -16.83 -6.10
C ARG A 136 -1.82 -18.28 -5.66
N ASN A 137 -2.86 -18.97 -6.14
CA ASN A 137 -3.18 -20.33 -5.67
C ASN A 137 -2.00 -21.31 -5.87
N GLY A 138 -1.61 -22.00 -4.79
CA GLY A 138 -0.52 -22.99 -4.76
C GLY A 138 0.88 -22.42 -4.95
N GLN A 139 1.05 -21.10 -4.88
CA GLN A 139 2.31 -20.41 -5.18
C GLN A 139 3.47 -20.91 -4.30
N VAL A 140 3.27 -20.95 -2.99
CA VAL A 140 4.28 -21.40 -2.03
C VAL A 140 4.52 -22.91 -2.13
N GLU A 141 3.50 -23.71 -2.47
CA GLU A 141 3.66 -25.16 -2.69
C GLU A 141 4.72 -25.41 -3.77
N ASP A 142 4.64 -24.66 -4.87
CA ASP A 142 5.58 -24.80 -5.97
C ASP A 142 6.97 -24.33 -5.56
N TYR A 143 7.10 -23.26 -4.79
CA TYR A 143 8.41 -22.82 -4.30
C TYR A 143 9.08 -23.86 -3.42
N ILE A 144 8.31 -24.51 -2.54
CA ILE A 144 8.81 -25.58 -1.68
C ILE A 144 9.29 -26.77 -2.52
N LYS A 145 8.47 -27.24 -3.47
CA LYS A 145 8.84 -28.35 -4.37
C LYS A 145 10.08 -28.00 -5.18
N GLY A 146 10.08 -26.82 -5.78
CA GLY A 146 11.17 -26.32 -6.62
C GLY A 146 12.49 -26.23 -5.86
N MET A 147 12.46 -25.62 -4.67
CA MET A 147 13.62 -25.56 -3.78
C MET A 147 14.15 -26.95 -3.43
N TYR A 148 13.26 -27.87 -3.06
CA TYR A 148 13.65 -29.25 -2.72
C TYR A 148 14.30 -29.97 -3.91
N HIS A 149 13.73 -29.86 -5.11
CA HIS A 149 14.27 -30.50 -6.32
C HIS A 149 15.56 -29.84 -6.84
N ASP A 150 15.72 -28.52 -6.67
CA ASP A 150 16.96 -27.81 -7.03
C ASP A 150 18.14 -28.23 -6.13
N ARG A 151 17.88 -28.68 -4.90
CA ARG A 151 18.91 -29.24 -4.03
C ARG A 151 19.37 -30.60 -4.55
N LYS A 152 20.67 -30.71 -4.82
CA LYS A 152 21.31 -31.92 -5.37
C LYS A 152 21.90 -32.82 -4.28
N ASP A 153 21.36 -32.78 -3.06
CA ASP A 153 21.88 -33.50 -1.89
C ASP A 153 21.37 -34.96 -1.75
N ASN A 154 20.82 -35.56 -2.82
CA ASN A 154 20.45 -36.98 -2.92
C ASN A 154 19.44 -37.45 -1.85
N ASN A 155 18.43 -36.63 -1.51
CA ASN A 155 17.33 -37.08 -0.65
C ASN A 155 16.33 -37.92 -1.46
N LEU A 156 16.76 -39.14 -1.82
CA LEU A 156 16.06 -40.11 -2.70
C LEU A 156 14.82 -40.74 -2.06
N ASN A 157 14.62 -40.57 -0.75
CA ASN A 157 13.62 -41.30 0.02
C ASN A 157 12.27 -40.57 0.17
N ASN A 158 12.04 -39.46 -0.54
CA ASN A 158 10.84 -38.61 -0.37
C ASN A 158 10.57 -38.20 1.09
N THR A 159 11.64 -38.01 1.86
CA THR A 159 11.57 -37.54 3.24
C THR A 159 11.84 -36.03 3.30
N PRO A 160 11.21 -35.29 4.23
CA PRO A 160 11.47 -33.87 4.41
C PRO A 160 12.96 -33.54 4.49
N ASN A 161 13.38 -32.44 3.86
CA ASN A 161 14.76 -31.98 3.95
C ASN A 161 14.89 -30.98 5.11
N ASP A 162 15.60 -31.37 6.16
CA ASP A 162 15.83 -30.53 7.34
C ASP A 162 16.66 -29.26 7.03
N ASN A 163 17.27 -29.16 5.86
CA ASN A 163 18.02 -27.98 5.43
C ASN A 163 17.19 -27.04 4.53
N CYS A 164 15.92 -27.30 4.31
CA CYS A 164 15.01 -26.46 3.52
C CYS A 164 14.06 -25.68 4.43
N TYR A 165 13.93 -24.37 4.21
CA TYR A 165 13.00 -23.51 4.94
C TYR A 165 12.22 -22.60 3.98
N ALA A 166 10.95 -22.37 4.29
CA ALA A 166 10.10 -21.41 3.60
C ALA A 166 9.70 -20.32 4.58
N PHE A 167 9.96 -19.06 4.26
CA PHE A 167 9.56 -17.91 5.07
C PHE A 167 8.47 -17.14 4.34
N TYR A 168 7.31 -17.01 4.97
CA TYR A 168 6.22 -16.17 4.49
C TYR A 168 6.17 -14.94 5.39
N ILE A 169 6.46 -13.76 4.84
CA ILE A 169 6.63 -12.54 5.63
C ILE A 169 5.48 -11.58 5.34
N ILE A 170 4.71 -11.21 6.35
CA ILE A 170 3.59 -10.25 6.25
C ILE A 170 3.96 -8.92 6.93
N PRO A 171 3.19 -7.83 6.79
CA PRO A 171 3.58 -6.56 7.42
C PRO A 171 3.53 -6.61 8.96
N GLU A 172 2.44 -7.07 9.55
CA GLU A 172 2.24 -7.16 11.00
C GLU A 172 1.26 -8.28 11.38
N MET A 173 1.24 -8.73 12.63
CA MET A 173 0.33 -9.82 13.04
C MET A 173 -1.16 -9.48 12.82
N LEU A 174 -1.55 -8.21 12.90
CA LEU A 174 -2.93 -7.76 12.61
C LEU A 174 -3.31 -7.91 11.13
N SER A 175 -2.33 -8.00 10.23
CA SER A 175 -2.55 -8.23 8.78
C SER A 175 -2.76 -9.70 8.41
N CYS A 176 -2.68 -10.60 9.39
CA CYS A 176 -2.85 -12.03 9.20
C CYS A 176 -4.20 -12.35 8.55
N LYS A 177 -4.17 -12.83 7.31
CA LYS A 177 -5.37 -13.30 6.59
C LYS A 177 -5.76 -14.69 7.08
N LYS A 178 -7.07 -14.95 7.13
CA LYS A 178 -7.65 -16.22 7.60
C LYS A 178 -8.73 -16.75 6.67
N ASP A 179 -8.60 -16.44 5.39
CA ASP A 179 -9.57 -16.84 4.38
C ASP A 179 -9.63 -18.37 4.28
N VAL A 180 -10.83 -18.91 4.50
CA VAL A 180 -11.06 -20.35 4.54
C VAL A 180 -10.65 -20.99 3.22
N GLY A 181 -9.71 -21.92 3.28
CA GLY A 181 -9.21 -22.65 2.11
C GLY A 181 -8.03 -22.00 1.41
N VAL A 182 -7.71 -20.74 1.69
CA VAL A 182 -6.55 -20.02 1.13
C VAL A 182 -5.42 -19.89 2.14
N HIS A 183 -5.74 -19.67 3.41
CA HIS A 183 -4.77 -19.52 4.50
C HIS A 183 -4.91 -20.64 5.53
N ASP A 184 -3.81 -20.97 6.19
CA ASP A 184 -3.81 -21.91 7.31
C ASP A 184 -4.11 -21.22 8.66
N LYS A 185 -4.11 -22.00 9.74
CA LYS A 185 -4.41 -21.50 11.10
C LYS A 185 -3.37 -20.50 11.62
N LYS A 186 -2.15 -20.52 11.09
CA LYS A 186 -1.07 -19.59 11.45
C LYS A 186 -1.17 -18.30 10.61
N GLY A 187 -1.90 -18.30 9.50
CA GLY A 187 -2.03 -17.17 8.59
C GLY A 187 -1.04 -17.17 7.44
N ARG A 188 -0.37 -18.29 7.20
CA ARG A 188 0.44 -18.50 6.00
C ARG A 188 -0.48 -18.88 4.85
N GLN A 189 -0.02 -18.75 3.61
CA GLN A 189 -0.71 -19.39 2.49
C GLN A 189 -0.85 -20.89 2.78
N LYS A 190 -2.03 -21.45 2.56
CA LYS A 190 -2.30 -22.86 2.78
C LYS A 190 -1.50 -23.69 1.77
N VAL A 191 -0.71 -24.61 2.30
CA VAL A 191 0.06 -25.63 1.58
C VAL A 191 -0.53 -26.97 1.99
N LYS A 192 -0.76 -27.88 1.04
CA LYS A 192 -1.29 -29.21 1.34
C LYS A 192 -0.36 -30.02 2.24
N ASP A 193 -0.95 -30.87 3.08
CA ASP A 193 -0.24 -31.72 4.04
C ASP A 193 0.64 -32.79 3.37
N ASP A 194 0.35 -33.18 2.12
CA ASP A 194 1.25 -34.08 1.36
C ASP A 194 2.55 -33.36 0.97
N ILE A 195 2.49 -32.06 0.69
CA ILE A 195 3.68 -31.24 0.44
C ILE A 195 4.43 -30.99 1.76
N LEU A 196 3.71 -30.59 2.81
CA LEU A 196 4.22 -30.43 4.17
C LEU A 196 4.37 -31.79 4.86
N GLY A 197 5.48 -32.47 4.61
CA GLY A 197 5.73 -33.82 5.13
C GLY A 197 6.45 -34.71 4.13
N GLN A 198 6.42 -34.34 2.84
CA GLN A 198 7.29 -34.91 1.82
C GLN A 198 8.52 -34.04 1.56
N TYR A 199 8.35 -32.71 1.48
CA TYR A 199 9.42 -31.81 1.04
C TYR A 199 10.08 -31.05 2.20
N ILE A 200 9.27 -30.47 3.09
CA ILE A 200 9.71 -29.83 4.34
C ILE A 200 8.74 -30.18 5.47
N THR A 201 9.18 -30.05 6.72
CA THR A 201 8.31 -30.17 7.89
C THR A 201 7.51 -28.88 8.11
N ASP A 202 6.36 -28.96 8.79
CA ASP A 202 5.48 -27.79 9.02
C ASP A 202 6.17 -26.66 9.81
N ASP A 203 7.09 -26.98 10.72
CA ASP A 203 7.87 -26.00 11.46
C ASP A 203 8.89 -25.27 10.58
N HIS A 204 9.30 -25.86 9.45
CA HIS A 204 10.19 -25.23 8.49
C HIS A 204 9.47 -24.28 7.53
N TYR A 205 8.13 -24.22 7.58
CA TYR A 205 7.34 -23.17 6.93
C TYR A 205 7.00 -22.08 7.95
N VAL A 206 7.77 -21.00 7.98
CA VAL A 206 7.73 -20.01 9.06
C VAL A 206 6.96 -18.77 8.62
N LEU A 207 5.97 -18.36 9.43
CA LEU A 207 5.36 -17.03 9.31
C LEU A 207 6.23 -16.03 10.06
N LEU A 208 6.60 -14.95 9.41
CA LEU A 208 7.25 -13.79 10.03
C LEU A 208 6.46 -12.52 9.73
N THR A 209 6.76 -11.47 10.48
CA THR A 209 6.22 -10.13 10.28
C THR A 209 7.34 -9.12 10.17
N TYR A 210 7.12 -8.05 9.40
CA TYR A 210 8.06 -6.94 9.41
C TYR A 210 8.08 -6.22 10.74
N LYS A 211 6.91 -5.99 11.35
CA LYS A 211 6.76 -5.23 12.58
C LYS A 211 7.25 -5.97 13.82
N GLU A 212 6.83 -7.23 14.02
CA GLU A 212 7.15 -7.97 15.23
C GLU A 212 8.41 -8.85 15.12
N ASP A 213 8.89 -9.18 13.92
CA ASP A 213 10.06 -10.06 13.72
C ASP A 213 11.26 -9.34 13.05
N ILE A 214 11.10 -8.87 11.80
CA ILE A 214 12.23 -8.33 11.02
C ILE A 214 12.75 -7.02 11.62
N LEU A 215 11.88 -6.10 12.02
CA LEU A 215 12.28 -4.81 12.59
C LEU A 215 13.05 -5.01 13.92
N PRO A 216 12.55 -5.79 14.90
CA PRO A 216 13.33 -6.12 16.10
C PRO A 216 14.65 -6.81 15.77
N TRP A 217 14.68 -7.78 14.85
CA TRP A 217 15.92 -8.45 14.45
C TRP A 217 16.96 -7.48 13.86
N LEU A 218 16.53 -6.53 13.00
CA LEU A 218 17.42 -5.49 12.48
C LEU A 218 18.00 -4.62 13.60
N LYS A 219 17.18 -4.22 14.57
CA LYS A 219 17.57 -3.33 15.68
C LYS A 219 18.46 -4.00 16.71
N GLU A 220 18.04 -5.18 17.17
CA GLU A 220 18.59 -5.85 18.35
C GLU A 220 19.74 -6.78 18.00
N GLU A 221 19.77 -7.33 16.78
CA GLU A 221 20.81 -8.26 16.37
C GLU A 221 21.72 -7.65 15.32
N ILE A 222 21.17 -7.13 14.22
CA ILE A 222 22.02 -6.67 13.12
C ILE A 222 22.75 -5.37 13.45
N LEU A 223 22.06 -4.32 13.90
CA LEU A 223 22.73 -3.05 14.26
C LEU A 223 23.71 -3.21 15.43
N LEU A 224 23.43 -4.09 16.39
CA LEU A 224 24.34 -4.35 17.53
C LEU A 224 25.55 -5.20 17.15
N SER A 225 25.42 -6.13 16.21
CA SER A 225 26.50 -7.06 15.82
C SER A 225 27.28 -6.63 14.58
N THR A 226 26.78 -5.64 13.83
CA THR A 226 27.47 -5.13 12.64
C THR A 226 28.74 -4.40 13.05
N TYR A 227 29.85 -4.78 12.44
CA TYR A 227 31.16 -4.24 12.76
C TYR A 227 31.21 -2.72 12.51
N TYR A 228 31.73 -1.95 13.46
CA TYR A 228 31.75 -0.48 13.39
C TYR A 228 32.44 0.09 12.14
N LYS A 229 33.31 -0.69 11.45
CA LYS A 229 33.93 -0.26 10.19
C LYS A 229 32.97 -0.32 9.00
N GLU A 230 31.85 -1.02 9.10
CA GLU A 230 30.79 -1.09 8.08
C GLU A 230 29.82 0.09 8.21
N LYS A 231 30.36 1.29 8.39
CA LYS A 231 29.59 2.52 8.67
C LYS A 231 28.48 2.75 7.65
N TYR A 232 28.73 2.52 6.36
CA TYR A 232 27.72 2.72 5.32
C TYR A 232 26.60 1.69 5.39
N LEU A 233 26.90 0.43 5.72
CA LEU A 233 25.87 -0.59 5.92
C LEU A 233 25.00 -0.23 7.13
N ILE A 234 25.62 0.17 8.25
CA ILE A 234 24.92 0.60 9.46
C ILE A 234 23.96 1.76 9.14
N LEU A 235 24.44 2.82 8.48
CA LEU A 235 23.60 3.96 8.10
C LEU A 235 22.40 3.57 7.22
N ASN A 236 22.58 2.63 6.29
CA ASN A 236 21.48 2.17 5.43
C ASN A 236 20.49 1.29 6.18
N ILE A 237 20.95 0.46 7.12
CA ILE A 237 20.08 -0.33 7.99
C ILE A 237 19.31 0.60 8.93
N GLU A 238 19.96 1.60 9.53
CA GLU A 238 19.31 2.63 10.34
C GLU A 238 18.24 3.37 9.54
N LEU A 239 18.53 3.77 8.31
CA LEU A 239 17.55 4.40 7.42
C LEU A 239 16.34 3.49 7.16
N TYR A 240 16.57 2.21 6.92
CA TYR A 240 15.49 1.25 6.67
C TYR A 240 14.68 0.91 7.95
N VAL A 241 15.33 0.80 9.10
CA VAL A 241 14.68 0.72 10.42
C VAL A 241 13.80 1.94 10.64
N SER A 242 14.33 3.13 10.37
CA SER A 242 13.62 4.40 10.47
C SER A 242 12.38 4.44 9.57
N TYR A 243 12.44 3.83 8.39
CA TYR A 243 11.32 3.67 7.45
C TYR A 243 10.27 2.72 8.03
N LEU A 244 10.67 1.53 8.48
CA LEU A 244 9.74 0.53 9.02
C LEU A 244 9.04 1.05 10.28
N GLU A 245 9.76 1.76 11.16
CA GLU A 245 9.17 2.42 12.32
C GLU A 245 8.14 3.49 11.93
N ASN A 246 8.38 4.24 10.86
CA ASN A 246 7.40 5.19 10.32
C ASN A 246 6.17 4.45 9.78
N ARG A 247 6.39 3.45 8.92
CA ARG A 247 5.35 2.63 8.28
C ARG A 247 4.39 1.99 9.30
N PHE A 248 4.91 1.53 10.43
CA PHE A 248 4.12 0.89 11.48
C PHE A 248 3.66 1.86 12.58
N ASN A 249 3.77 3.18 12.35
CA ASN A 249 3.40 4.22 13.32
C ASN A 249 4.07 4.05 14.70
N MET A 250 5.29 3.50 14.72
CA MET A 250 6.09 3.26 15.93
C MET A 250 6.99 4.44 16.28
N ARG A 251 6.92 5.54 15.52
CA ARG A 251 7.62 6.77 15.87
C ARG A 251 6.92 7.47 17.03
N ASP A 252 7.57 7.41 18.17
CA ASP A 252 7.12 8.08 19.38
C ASP A 252 6.89 9.58 19.17
N ASN A 253 7.67 10.29 18.35
CA ASN A 253 7.59 11.76 18.33
C ASN A 253 6.25 12.34 17.86
N ILE A 254 5.61 11.80 16.81
CA ILE A 254 4.34 12.39 16.32
C ILE A 254 3.18 11.96 17.21
N ASN A 255 3.06 10.65 17.49
CA ASN A 255 1.98 10.13 18.33
C ASN A 255 2.05 10.69 19.76
N LYS A 256 3.25 10.79 20.35
CA LYS A 256 3.45 11.44 21.66
C LYS A 256 3.15 12.94 21.58
N THR A 257 3.45 13.62 20.49
CA THR A 257 3.06 15.03 20.30
C THR A 257 1.54 15.18 20.27
N GLN A 258 0.84 14.36 19.46
CA GLN A 258 -0.63 14.35 19.40
C GLN A 258 -1.26 14.07 20.77
N LEU A 259 -0.78 13.02 21.47
CA LEU A 259 -1.24 12.67 22.80
C LEU A 259 -0.95 13.77 23.82
N ASN A 260 0.25 14.36 23.82
CA ASN A 260 0.61 15.45 24.72
C ASN A 260 -0.30 16.68 24.50
N ILE A 261 -0.61 17.02 23.24
CA ILE A 261 -1.52 18.13 22.95
C ILE A 261 -2.91 17.84 23.51
N LEU A 262 -3.46 16.66 23.24
CA LEU A 262 -4.77 16.25 23.77
C LEU A 262 -4.80 16.27 25.30
N HIS A 263 -3.76 15.75 25.96
CA HIS A 263 -3.64 15.77 27.42
C HIS A 263 -3.54 17.19 28.00
N ASN A 264 -3.00 18.14 27.23
CA ASN A 264 -2.84 19.53 27.64
C ASN A 264 -4.00 20.44 27.16
N MET A 265 -5.01 19.90 26.49
CA MET A 265 -6.25 20.63 26.18
C MET A 265 -7.20 20.55 27.36
N GLU A 266 -7.41 21.67 28.06
CA GLU A 266 -8.28 21.76 29.25
C GLU A 266 -9.69 21.22 28.98
N GLU A 267 -10.26 21.54 27.81
CA GLU A 267 -11.57 21.06 27.37
C GLU A 267 -11.63 19.53 27.19
N VAL A 268 -10.52 18.87 26.85
CA VAL A 268 -10.44 17.40 26.70
C VAL A 268 -10.11 16.73 28.03
N ASN A 269 -9.16 17.30 28.78
CA ASN A 269 -8.69 16.73 30.05
C ASN A 269 -9.73 16.81 31.18
N SER A 270 -10.70 17.71 31.06
CA SER A 270 -11.83 17.82 31.99
C SER A 270 -12.96 16.82 31.71
N LEU A 271 -12.90 16.08 30.60
CA LEU A 271 -13.93 15.11 30.22
C LEU A 271 -13.83 13.81 31.00
N LYS A 272 -14.99 13.27 31.38
CA LYS A 272 -15.09 11.90 31.88
C LYS A 272 -14.90 10.90 30.74
N LEU A 273 -14.53 9.66 31.07
CA LEU A 273 -14.28 8.60 30.09
C LEU A 273 -15.45 8.38 29.12
N TYR A 274 -16.70 8.39 29.60
CA TYR A 274 -17.86 8.24 28.72
C TYR A 274 -18.05 9.45 27.80
N GLU A 275 -17.67 10.65 28.23
CA GLU A 275 -17.78 11.87 27.42
C GLU A 275 -16.73 11.88 26.30
N LEU A 276 -15.55 11.31 26.55
CA LEU A 276 -14.54 11.06 25.51
C LEU A 276 -15.05 10.07 24.46
N ILE A 277 -15.73 9.00 24.89
CA ILE A 277 -16.34 8.02 23.97
C ILE A 277 -17.42 8.69 23.11
N GLU A 278 -18.27 9.54 23.71
CA GLU A 278 -19.30 10.26 22.96
C GLU A 278 -18.71 11.33 22.02
N LEU A 279 -17.66 12.04 22.44
CA LEU A 279 -16.94 12.98 21.57
C LEU A 279 -16.37 12.27 20.34
N ARG A 280 -15.72 11.11 20.54
CA ARG A 280 -15.19 10.29 19.45
C ARG A 280 -16.28 9.93 18.45
N LYS A 281 -17.42 9.41 18.91
CA LYS A 281 -18.56 9.07 18.04
C LYS A 281 -19.08 10.29 17.29
N ALA A 282 -19.14 11.45 17.95
CA ALA A 282 -19.62 12.68 17.35
C ALA A 282 -18.69 13.17 16.23
N VAL A 283 -17.38 13.09 16.44
CA VAL A 283 -16.35 13.38 15.41
C VAL A 283 -16.46 12.42 14.23
N GLU A 284 -16.57 11.11 14.49
CA GLU A 284 -16.73 10.08 13.46
C GLU A 284 -18.00 10.34 12.62
N THR A 285 -19.10 10.71 13.28
CA THR A 285 -20.38 11.04 12.62
C THR A 285 -20.27 12.30 11.78
N LEU A 286 -19.73 13.39 12.33
CA LEU A 286 -19.56 14.65 11.61
C LEU A 286 -18.70 14.47 10.35
N SER A 287 -17.61 13.71 10.45
CA SER A 287 -16.74 13.40 9.31
C SER A 287 -17.50 12.64 8.22
N LYS A 288 -18.27 11.63 8.61
CA LYS A 288 -19.10 10.85 7.68
C LYS A 288 -20.14 11.73 6.99
N ASP A 289 -20.89 12.53 7.74
CA ASP A 289 -21.93 13.41 7.21
C ASP A 289 -21.34 14.41 6.19
N GLN A 290 -20.21 15.05 6.51
CA GLN A 290 -19.53 15.96 5.60
C GLN A 290 -19.10 15.28 4.29
N LYS A 291 -18.55 14.06 4.36
CA LYS A 291 -18.18 13.29 3.16
C LYS A 291 -19.40 12.94 2.31
N THR A 292 -20.47 12.46 2.95
CA THR A 292 -21.74 12.15 2.28
C THR A 292 -22.35 13.37 1.62
N ASP A 293 -22.35 14.52 2.29
CA ASP A 293 -22.84 15.79 1.75
C ASP A 293 -22.10 16.21 0.47
N LEU A 294 -20.76 16.13 0.48
CA LEU A 294 -19.95 16.46 -0.70
C LEU A 294 -20.26 15.53 -1.88
N LEU A 295 -20.35 14.23 -1.63
CA LEU A 295 -20.64 13.23 -2.67
C LEU A 295 -22.06 13.33 -3.22
N ASN A 296 -23.04 13.69 -2.39
CA ASN A 296 -24.41 13.92 -2.82
C ASN A 296 -24.52 15.21 -3.63
N HIS A 297 -23.85 16.28 -3.19
CA HIS A 297 -23.79 17.52 -3.95
C HIS A 297 -23.15 17.30 -5.32
N PHE A 298 -22.02 16.59 -5.36
CA PHE A 298 -21.34 16.23 -6.60
C PHE A 298 -22.23 15.42 -7.55
N GLU A 299 -22.88 14.36 -7.05
CA GLU A 299 -23.78 13.55 -7.87
C GLU A 299 -24.98 14.36 -8.40
N ASN A 300 -25.59 15.18 -7.56
CA ASN A 300 -26.73 16.02 -7.96
C ASN A 300 -26.32 17.03 -9.04
N LEU A 301 -25.14 17.63 -8.91
CA LEU A 301 -24.59 18.54 -9.91
C LEU A 301 -24.38 17.81 -11.24
N ILE A 302 -23.65 16.70 -11.25
CA ILE A 302 -23.37 15.94 -12.47
C ILE A 302 -24.68 15.47 -13.13
N SER A 303 -25.61 14.95 -12.32
CA SER A 303 -26.93 14.53 -12.77
C SER A 303 -27.77 15.67 -13.35
N LYS A 304 -27.52 16.92 -12.96
CA LYS A 304 -28.22 18.09 -13.49
C LYS A 304 -27.59 18.56 -14.80
N GLU A 305 -26.26 18.66 -14.83
CA GLU A 305 -25.53 19.27 -15.95
C GLU A 305 -25.33 18.32 -17.14
N LEU A 306 -25.33 17.00 -16.92
CA LEU A 306 -24.95 15.98 -17.92
C LEU A 306 -26.05 14.96 -18.28
N LYS A 307 -27.32 15.19 -17.92
CA LYS A 307 -28.44 14.30 -18.33
C LYS A 307 -28.75 14.39 -19.84
N PRO A 308 -29.02 13.27 -20.56
CA PRO A 308 -29.11 11.85 -20.13
C PRO A 308 -27.90 10.96 -20.53
N TYR A 309 -26.71 11.50 -20.80
CA TYR A 309 -25.62 10.76 -21.48
C TYR A 309 -24.56 10.11 -20.57
N PHE A 310 -24.70 10.11 -19.23
CA PHE A 310 -23.65 9.64 -18.33
C PHE A 310 -23.78 8.17 -17.88
N ILE A 311 -22.66 7.47 -17.83
CA ILE A 311 -22.48 6.19 -17.15
C ILE A 311 -21.90 6.49 -15.77
N ILE A 312 -22.58 6.01 -14.72
CA ILE A 312 -22.05 6.05 -13.35
C ILE A 312 -21.03 4.92 -13.21
N ASN A 313 -19.79 5.26 -12.87
CA ASN A 313 -18.79 4.26 -12.52
C ASN A 313 -18.47 4.36 -11.03
N ASN A 314 -19.11 3.50 -10.23
CA ASN A 314 -18.71 3.25 -8.86
C ASN A 314 -17.60 2.19 -8.87
N LYS A 315 -16.36 2.56 -9.20
CA LYS A 315 -15.22 1.64 -9.10
C LYS A 315 -15.17 1.06 -7.67
N GLY A 316 -15.44 -0.23 -7.53
CA GLY A 316 -15.00 -1.07 -6.40
C GLY A 316 -15.75 -0.97 -5.06
N ASN A 317 -17.06 -0.69 -5.00
CA ASN A 317 -17.83 -0.63 -3.73
C ASN A 317 -17.27 0.37 -2.68
N ASN A 318 -16.58 1.43 -3.11
CA ASN A 318 -16.10 2.45 -2.18
C ASN A 318 -17.19 3.53 -1.95
N GLU A 319 -17.77 3.57 -0.75
CA GLU A 319 -18.84 4.53 -0.40
C GLU A 319 -18.38 6.00 -0.40
N TYR A 320 -17.06 6.26 -0.38
CA TYR A 320 -16.47 7.60 -0.38
C TYR A 320 -15.88 8.05 -1.71
N TYR A 321 -16.28 7.39 -2.80
CA TYR A 321 -15.84 7.70 -4.16
C TYR A 321 -17.03 7.75 -5.11
N LYS A 322 -17.05 8.74 -6.00
CA LYS A 322 -17.97 8.79 -7.14
C LYS A 322 -17.23 9.22 -8.39
N GLY A 323 -17.46 8.50 -9.48
CA GLY A 323 -16.90 8.80 -10.80
C GLY A 323 -17.98 8.74 -11.87
N PHE A 324 -17.94 9.69 -12.80
CA PHE A 324 -18.88 9.82 -13.89
C PHE A 324 -18.14 9.88 -15.21
N TYR A 325 -18.68 9.20 -16.22
CA TYR A 325 -18.11 9.11 -17.55
C TYR A 325 -19.19 9.38 -18.59
N VAL A 326 -18.89 10.21 -19.58
CA VAL A 326 -19.79 10.57 -20.68
C VAL A 326 -19.03 10.42 -21.99
N TYR A 327 -19.52 9.60 -22.91
CA TYR A 327 -18.90 9.47 -24.23
C TYR A 327 -18.91 10.82 -24.95
N ILE A 328 -17.76 11.20 -25.52
CA ILE A 328 -17.66 12.40 -26.34
C ILE A 328 -18.08 12.10 -27.78
N ASN A 329 -18.57 13.11 -28.51
CA ASN A 329 -19.02 12.98 -29.89
C ASN A 329 -17.81 12.95 -30.85
N ARG A 330 -17.11 11.82 -30.89
CA ARG A 330 -15.93 11.57 -31.74
C ARG A 330 -15.96 10.14 -32.27
N ASP A 331 -15.30 9.92 -33.41
CA ASP A 331 -15.05 8.58 -33.97
C ASP A 331 -13.92 7.84 -33.20
N ALA A 332 -13.87 8.00 -31.88
CA ALA A 332 -12.87 7.43 -31.00
C ALA A 332 -13.51 6.99 -29.66
N PRO A 333 -12.99 5.93 -29.00
CA PRO A 333 -13.52 5.41 -27.75
C PRO A 333 -13.10 6.27 -26.54
N LEU A 334 -13.45 7.57 -26.57
CA LEU A 334 -13.08 8.55 -25.56
C LEU A 334 -14.30 8.99 -24.74
N SER A 335 -14.07 9.31 -23.48
CA SER A 335 -15.12 9.79 -22.56
C SER A 335 -14.62 10.97 -21.74
N PHE A 336 -15.45 12.00 -21.58
CA PHE A 336 -15.28 12.98 -20.51
C PHE A 336 -15.50 12.29 -19.17
N TYR A 337 -14.60 12.50 -18.22
CA TYR A 337 -14.73 11.98 -16.86
C TYR A 337 -14.66 13.08 -15.81
N CYS A 338 -15.33 12.83 -14.69
CA CYS A 338 -15.25 13.64 -13.48
C CYS A 338 -15.35 12.74 -12.25
N GLU A 339 -14.38 12.85 -11.33
CA GLU A 339 -14.22 11.96 -10.19
C GLU A 339 -13.97 12.75 -8.90
N LEU A 340 -14.66 12.37 -7.84
CA LEU A 340 -14.47 12.87 -6.47
C LEU A 340 -14.19 11.69 -5.54
N ASN A 341 -13.06 11.73 -4.85
CA ASN A 341 -12.67 10.79 -3.81
C ASN A 341 -12.45 11.53 -2.49
N VAL A 342 -13.16 11.12 -1.44
CA VAL A 342 -13.02 11.67 -0.08
C VAL A 342 -12.74 10.57 0.95
N LYS A 343 -12.17 9.44 0.50
CA LYS A 343 -11.87 8.28 1.34
C LYS A 343 -10.77 8.57 2.36
N GLU A 344 -9.62 9.05 1.89
CA GLU A 344 -8.39 9.21 2.67
C GLU A 344 -8.22 10.63 3.21
N ASP A 345 -7.12 10.87 3.93
CA ASP A 345 -6.78 12.17 4.53
C ASP A 345 -6.60 13.28 3.48
N GLU A 346 -6.33 12.89 2.23
CA GLU A 346 -6.19 13.77 1.08
C GLU A 346 -7.34 13.53 0.10
N PRO A 347 -8.38 14.40 0.09
CA PRO A 347 -9.42 14.30 -0.91
C PRO A 347 -8.87 14.62 -2.30
N SER A 348 -9.41 13.99 -3.34
CA SER A 348 -9.08 14.28 -4.73
C SER A 348 -10.34 14.59 -5.53
N LEU A 349 -10.24 15.62 -6.37
CA LEU A 349 -11.23 15.96 -7.39
C LEU A 349 -10.48 16.09 -8.71
N SER A 350 -10.91 15.33 -9.70
CA SER A 350 -10.27 15.32 -11.02
C SER A 350 -11.28 15.29 -12.15
N ILE A 351 -10.90 15.90 -13.27
CA ILE A 351 -11.65 15.91 -14.51
C ILE A 351 -10.71 15.69 -15.69
N GLY A 352 -11.27 15.32 -16.83
CA GLY A 352 -10.52 15.23 -18.06
C GLY A 352 -11.18 14.31 -19.06
N ILE A 353 -10.35 13.65 -19.87
CA ILE A 353 -10.80 12.68 -20.86
C ILE A 353 -10.15 11.32 -20.56
N ALA A 354 -10.91 10.25 -20.70
CA ALA A 354 -10.50 8.88 -20.46
C ALA A 354 -10.71 8.02 -21.71
N GLU A 355 -9.82 7.05 -21.93
CA GLU A 355 -9.92 6.03 -22.96
C GLU A 355 -10.75 4.84 -22.44
N ASP A 356 -11.65 4.29 -23.27
CA ASP A 356 -12.34 3.03 -22.97
C ASP A 356 -11.50 1.86 -23.49
N ASP A 357 -10.63 1.31 -22.63
CA ASP A 357 -9.70 0.20 -22.93
C ASP A 357 -10.38 -1.03 -23.58
N ARG A 358 -11.70 -1.19 -23.40
CA ARG A 358 -12.47 -2.33 -23.94
C ARG A 358 -12.84 -2.16 -25.42
N LYS A 359 -12.70 -0.95 -25.96
CA LYS A 359 -13.07 -0.59 -27.34
C LYS A 359 -11.89 -0.05 -28.14
N LYS A 360 -10.67 -0.13 -27.60
CA LYS A 360 -9.46 0.33 -28.26
C LYS A 360 -9.18 -0.52 -29.50
N ASP A 361 -9.31 0.09 -30.67
CA ASP A 361 -8.88 -0.50 -31.94
C ASP A 361 -8.22 0.61 -32.77
N GLY A 362 -6.91 0.49 -33.02
CA GLY A 362 -6.11 1.47 -33.78
C GLY A 362 -5.26 2.46 -32.97
N ASP A 363 -4.54 3.32 -33.69
CA ASP A 363 -3.70 4.39 -33.14
C ASP A 363 -4.54 5.66 -32.94
N LEU A 364 -4.70 6.09 -31.69
CA LEU A 364 -5.47 7.28 -31.30
C LEU A 364 -4.60 8.52 -31.10
N THR A 365 -3.30 8.48 -31.42
CA THR A 365 -2.34 9.54 -31.05
C THR A 365 -2.77 10.92 -31.54
N GLU A 366 -3.25 11.04 -32.78
CA GLU A 366 -3.69 12.31 -33.36
C GLU A 366 -4.94 12.87 -32.67
N GLU A 367 -5.95 12.02 -32.45
CA GLU A 367 -7.18 12.43 -31.78
C GLU A 367 -6.93 12.79 -30.30
N LEU A 368 -6.05 12.04 -29.62
CA LEU A 368 -5.63 12.34 -28.25
C LEU A 368 -4.91 13.69 -28.14
N ASN A 369 -4.05 14.03 -29.10
CA ASN A 369 -3.40 15.36 -29.12
C ASN A 369 -4.45 16.47 -29.31
N LYS A 370 -5.41 16.28 -30.23
CA LYS A 370 -6.45 17.27 -30.49
C LYS A 370 -7.34 17.50 -29.27
N VAL A 371 -7.79 16.40 -28.64
CA VAL A 371 -8.61 16.46 -27.43
C VAL A 371 -7.84 17.05 -26.26
N GLN A 372 -6.51 16.84 -26.19
CA GLN A 372 -5.66 17.50 -25.22
C GLN A 372 -5.68 19.02 -25.37
N ASP A 373 -5.43 19.55 -26.56
CA ASP A 373 -5.44 21.00 -26.81
C ASP A 373 -6.80 21.64 -26.49
N GLU A 374 -7.90 21.00 -26.92
CA GLU A 374 -9.27 21.46 -26.65
C GLU A 374 -9.60 21.44 -25.15
N SER A 375 -9.11 20.43 -24.42
CA SER A 375 -9.30 20.31 -22.97
C SER A 375 -8.51 21.37 -22.20
N GLU A 376 -7.29 21.66 -22.63
CA GLU A 376 -6.45 22.72 -22.05
C GLU A 376 -7.09 24.10 -22.27
N GLU A 377 -7.67 24.34 -23.45
CA GLU A 377 -8.44 25.54 -23.74
C GLU A 377 -9.66 25.68 -22.81
N ALA A 378 -10.41 24.59 -22.60
CA ALA A 378 -11.57 24.57 -21.72
C ALA A 378 -11.21 24.96 -20.27
N ILE A 379 -10.01 24.59 -19.79
CA ILE A 379 -9.57 24.81 -18.41
C ILE A 379 -8.69 26.05 -18.23
N SER A 380 -8.21 26.68 -19.30
CA SER A 380 -7.30 27.85 -19.28
C SER A 380 -7.66 28.97 -18.29
N GLY A 381 -8.96 29.18 -18.01
CA GLY A 381 -9.45 30.18 -17.04
C GLY A 381 -9.46 29.74 -15.57
N PHE A 382 -8.95 28.55 -15.23
CA PHE A 382 -9.04 27.93 -13.90
C PHE A 382 -7.68 27.42 -13.36
N SER A 383 -6.56 27.85 -13.95
CA SER A 383 -5.20 27.42 -13.58
C SER A 383 -4.81 27.75 -12.13
N GLU A 384 -5.47 28.73 -11.51
CA GLU A 384 -5.27 29.10 -10.10
C GLU A 384 -5.79 28.06 -9.09
N ILE A 385 -6.51 27.03 -9.55
CA ILE A 385 -7.10 25.99 -8.68
C ILE A 385 -7.08 24.59 -9.30
N VAL A 386 -6.68 24.48 -10.56
CA VAL A 386 -6.60 23.23 -11.31
C VAL A 386 -5.21 23.10 -11.95
N GLU A 387 -4.60 21.93 -11.80
CA GLU A 387 -3.31 21.59 -12.38
C GLU A 387 -3.48 20.50 -13.45
N ASN A 388 -2.84 20.67 -14.61
CA ASN A 388 -2.74 19.63 -15.63
C ASN A 388 -1.64 18.63 -15.23
N ARG A 389 -2.04 17.39 -14.93
CA ARG A 389 -1.15 16.28 -14.58
C ARG A 389 -0.68 15.48 -15.81
N GLY A 390 -1.11 15.87 -17.01
CA GLY A 390 -0.71 15.25 -18.26
C GLY A 390 -1.37 13.89 -18.46
N ARG A 391 -0.58 12.93 -18.94
CA ARG A 391 -1.01 11.59 -19.35
C ARG A 391 -0.73 10.59 -18.24
N GLU A 392 -1.78 9.95 -17.71
CA GLU A 392 -1.68 8.89 -16.70
C GLU A 392 -2.58 7.72 -17.13
N ASP A 393 -2.06 6.49 -17.23
CA ASP A 393 -2.76 5.23 -17.54
C ASP A 393 -4.26 5.33 -17.85
N GLY A 394 -4.60 5.54 -19.14
CA GLY A 394 -5.99 5.60 -19.61
C GLY A 394 -6.67 6.98 -19.51
N TYR A 395 -5.99 8.02 -19.02
CA TYR A 395 -6.50 9.39 -18.87
C TYR A 395 -5.64 10.42 -19.65
N TYR A 396 -6.28 11.19 -20.53
CA TYR A 396 -5.62 12.04 -21.53
C TYR A 396 -6.45 13.28 -21.92
N PRO A 397 -6.24 14.47 -21.35
CA PRO A 397 -5.41 14.81 -20.19
C PRO A 397 -6.18 14.67 -18.86
N LYS A 398 -5.44 14.58 -17.74
CA LYS A 398 -5.97 14.62 -16.38
C LYS A 398 -5.72 15.97 -15.72
N PHE A 399 -6.79 16.57 -15.22
CA PHE A 399 -6.73 17.80 -14.45
C PHE A 399 -7.14 17.54 -13.01
N SER A 400 -6.30 17.97 -12.07
CA SER A 400 -6.51 17.75 -10.63
C SER A 400 -6.66 19.07 -9.92
N PHE A 401 -7.69 19.19 -9.08
CA PHE A 401 -7.88 20.35 -8.23
C PHE A 401 -6.98 20.24 -6.99
N TYR A 402 -6.47 21.37 -6.51
CA TYR A 402 -5.60 21.44 -5.34
C TYR A 402 -6.20 22.28 -4.20
N ASN A 403 -5.59 22.25 -3.01
CA ASN A 403 -6.06 22.93 -1.80
C ASN A 403 -7.51 22.56 -1.38
N LEU A 404 -7.82 21.26 -1.44
CA LEU A 404 -9.15 20.71 -1.23
C LEU A 404 -9.53 20.60 0.26
N THR A 405 -10.05 21.70 0.82
CA THR A 405 -10.76 21.69 2.11
C THR A 405 -12.25 21.41 1.91
N TYR A 406 -12.99 20.99 2.97
CA TYR A 406 -14.45 20.82 2.88
C TYR A 406 -15.15 22.06 2.28
N LYS A 407 -14.78 23.25 2.75
CA LYS A 407 -15.32 24.53 2.26
C LYS A 407 -14.95 24.77 0.79
N ASN A 408 -13.70 24.54 0.42
CA ASN A 408 -13.23 24.77 -0.94
C ASN A 408 -13.87 23.80 -1.93
N ILE A 409 -13.96 22.50 -1.60
CA ILE A 409 -14.65 21.51 -2.43
C ILE A 409 -16.09 21.95 -2.66
N LYS A 410 -16.80 22.34 -1.60
CA LYS A 410 -18.19 22.80 -1.73
C LYS A 410 -18.34 24.01 -2.66
N SER A 411 -17.42 24.99 -2.60
CA SER A 411 -17.42 26.12 -3.53
C SER A 411 -17.06 25.71 -4.96
N ILE A 412 -16.08 24.83 -5.14
CA ILE A 412 -15.71 24.29 -6.46
C ILE A 412 -16.93 23.62 -7.10
N LEU A 413 -17.62 22.74 -6.36
CA LEU A 413 -18.83 22.07 -6.82
C LEU A 413 -19.95 23.05 -7.17
N SER A 414 -20.11 24.13 -6.41
CA SER A 414 -21.20 25.11 -6.62
C SER A 414 -20.93 26.06 -7.78
N ASP A 415 -19.70 26.57 -7.89
CA ASP A 415 -19.42 27.82 -8.61
C ASP A 415 -18.49 27.64 -9.81
N ILE A 416 -17.68 26.58 -9.81
CA ILE A 416 -16.54 26.41 -10.72
C ILE A 416 -16.75 25.21 -11.62
N LEU A 417 -16.98 24.05 -11.04
CA LEU A 417 -17.20 22.81 -11.77
C LEU A 417 -18.36 22.91 -12.79
N PRO A 418 -19.50 23.57 -12.52
CA PRO A 418 -20.54 23.76 -13.54
C PRO A 418 -20.04 24.53 -14.77
N LYS A 419 -19.18 25.55 -14.58
CA LYS A 419 -18.62 26.35 -15.67
C LYS A 419 -17.64 25.53 -16.51
N ILE A 420 -16.83 24.69 -15.85
CA ILE A 420 -15.92 23.79 -16.55
C ILE A 420 -16.73 22.77 -17.35
N ILE A 421 -17.73 22.12 -16.74
CA ILE A 421 -18.60 21.16 -17.41
C ILE A 421 -19.28 21.82 -18.63
N SER A 422 -19.77 23.05 -18.53
CA SER A 422 -20.35 23.77 -19.67
C SER A 422 -19.35 23.88 -20.82
N LYS A 423 -18.11 24.30 -20.56
CA LYS A 423 -17.10 24.40 -21.62
C LYS A 423 -16.75 23.04 -22.25
N PHE A 424 -16.70 21.98 -21.45
CA PHE A 424 -16.50 20.63 -21.97
C PHE A 424 -17.69 20.16 -22.82
N LYS A 425 -18.93 20.51 -22.43
CA LYS A 425 -20.12 20.21 -23.23
C LYS A 425 -20.03 20.88 -24.60
N ASP A 426 -19.76 22.19 -24.62
CA ASP A 426 -19.64 22.96 -25.86
C ASP A 426 -18.56 22.42 -26.80
N LYS A 427 -17.46 21.88 -26.24
CA LYS A 427 -16.34 21.34 -27.03
C LYS A 427 -16.54 19.92 -27.52
N PHE A 428 -17.17 19.07 -26.71
CA PHE A 428 -17.10 17.61 -26.90
C PHE A 428 -18.45 16.88 -26.97
N LEU A 429 -19.54 17.50 -26.51
CA LEU A 429 -20.83 16.83 -26.34
C LEU A 429 -21.96 17.43 -27.18
N GLU A 430 -21.86 18.71 -27.54
CA GLU A 430 -22.81 19.35 -28.46
C GLU A 430 -22.39 19.09 -29.92
N GLU A 431 -23.36 18.81 -30.81
CA GLU A 431 -23.11 18.59 -32.24
C GLU A 431 -22.55 19.87 -32.86
N GLY A 432 -21.37 19.77 -33.47
CA GLY A 432 -20.90 20.74 -34.47
C GLY A 432 -21.54 20.50 -35.81
#